data_AF-A0A090V3K6-F1
#
_entry.id   AF-A0A090V3K6-F1
#
_cell.length_a   1.000
_cell.length_b   1.000
_cell.length_c   1.000
_cell.angle_alpha   90.00
_cell.angle_beta   90.00
_cell.angle_gamma   90.00
#
_symmetry.space_group_name_H-M   'P 1'
#
loop_
_entity.id
_entity.type
_entity.pdbx_description
1 polymer ?
#
loop_
_entity_poly.entity_id
_entity_poly.type
_entity_poly.pdbx_seq_one_letter_code
_entity_poly.pdbx_strand_id
1 'polypeptide(L)'
;MLKYSQTAGIAYLDSHRLGRPYHRLPSLFTSKFDILEARVGNYFLKKHRSSLSLKKIACTADIKNKNADLLVSDRGHLAFDIDRPLLLTILNNFYGLESNENAHSHAGRLPTKTEARLRTRLALDLCHILFHQETWGLPLRVKTDNSTIISQWAYQITFTLGDDADSSFYILLDNAHTDCFLNMLRQRDRPQTDASDLDRKKRDRAVVAKLIETLPLSLNVKIAGLNMDVASLTAIRPGDIFPLTLPETFPVFIGQSPLFHALIVEENDRLYLSDITPTVSETSYE
;
A
#
# COMPACT_ATOMS: atom_id res chain seq x y z
N MET A 1 -3.84 11.36 54.31
CA MET A 1 -3.91 11.16 52.84
C MET A 1 -2.64 10.47 52.39
N LEU A 2 -2.65 9.14 52.30
CA LEU A 2 -1.49 8.34 51.92
C LEU A 2 -1.35 8.30 50.39
N LYS A 3 -0.16 8.65 49.90
CA LYS A 3 0.21 8.60 48.48
C LYS A 3 0.38 7.15 48.04
N TYR A 4 -0.63 6.57 47.40
CA TYR A 4 -0.63 5.21 46.84
C TYR A 4 0.23 5.03 45.58
N SER A 5 1.10 5.98 45.23
CA SER A 5 1.71 6.04 43.90
C SER A 5 3.01 5.22 43.71
N GLN A 6 3.47 4.45 44.69
CA GLN A 6 4.75 3.72 44.59
C GLN A 6 4.72 2.35 45.28
N THR A 7 3.72 1.51 44.99
CA THR A 7 3.77 0.09 45.37
C THR A 7 4.03 -0.74 44.13
N ALA A 8 5.22 -1.34 44.03
CA ALA A 8 5.56 -2.29 42.98
C ALA A 8 4.59 -3.49 43.05
N GLY A 9 3.88 -3.77 41.96
CA GLY A 9 2.92 -4.87 41.86
C GLY A 9 1.44 -4.48 41.79
N ILE A 10 1.09 -3.19 41.92
CA ILE A 10 -0.27 -2.71 41.65
C ILE A 10 -0.35 -2.32 40.17
N ALA A 11 -0.94 -3.17 39.34
CA ALA A 11 -1.29 -2.83 37.97
C ALA A 11 -2.39 -1.77 37.99
N TYR A 12 -2.07 -0.54 37.57
CA TYR A 12 -3.07 0.51 37.37
C TYR A 12 -3.99 0.04 36.24
N LEU A 13 -5.18 -0.43 36.58
CA LEU A 13 -6.21 -0.78 35.61
C LEU A 13 -6.73 0.53 35.03
N ASP A 14 -6.13 0.92 33.92
CA ASP A 14 -6.54 2.09 33.17
C ASP A 14 -7.98 1.89 32.68
N SER A 15 -8.90 2.69 33.24
CA SER A 15 -10.34 2.55 32.99
C SER A 15 -10.69 2.68 31.50
N HIS A 16 -9.87 3.40 30.73
CA HIS A 16 -10.02 3.54 29.29
C HIS A 16 -9.63 2.28 28.50
N ARG A 17 -8.89 1.34 29.11
CA ARG A 17 -8.46 0.07 28.48
C ARG A 17 -9.42 -1.09 28.76
N LEU A 18 -10.29 -0.95 29.76
CA LEU A 18 -11.28 -1.97 30.11
C LEU A 18 -12.25 -2.20 28.94
N GLY A 19 -12.37 -3.46 28.49
CA GLY A 19 -13.24 -3.86 27.38
C GLY A 19 -12.73 -3.53 25.97
N ARG A 20 -11.50 -3.02 25.84
CA ARG A 20 -10.87 -2.71 24.53
C ARG A 20 -9.73 -3.69 24.24
N PRO A 21 -9.67 -4.31 23.03
CA PRO A 21 -8.67 -5.34 22.72
C PRO A 21 -7.29 -4.75 22.36
N TYR A 22 -6.70 -3.95 23.25
CA TYR A 22 -5.36 -3.36 23.04
C TYR A 22 -4.27 -4.40 22.80
N HIS A 23 -4.39 -5.59 23.40
CA HIS A 23 -3.46 -6.70 23.21
C HIS A 23 -3.45 -7.27 21.77
N ARG A 24 -4.46 -6.95 20.94
CA ARG A 24 -4.54 -7.40 19.54
C ARG A 24 -3.94 -6.41 18.56
N LEU A 25 -3.67 -5.17 18.96
CA LEU A 25 -3.01 -4.19 18.11
C LEU A 25 -1.64 -4.67 17.59
N PRO A 26 -0.74 -5.28 18.39
CA PRO A 26 0.50 -5.82 17.87
C PRO A 26 0.26 -6.85 16.76
N SER A 27 -0.72 -7.75 16.97
CA SER A 27 -1.04 -8.79 15.98
C SER A 27 -1.53 -8.22 14.64
N LEU A 28 -2.23 -7.08 14.64
CA LEU A 28 -2.58 -6.39 13.40
C LEU A 28 -1.35 -5.95 12.61
N PHE A 29 -0.41 -5.26 13.27
CA PHE A 29 0.78 -4.74 12.61
C PHE A 29 1.70 -5.88 12.15
N THR A 30 1.85 -6.93 12.96
CA THR A 30 2.60 -8.13 12.58
C THR A 30 1.94 -8.85 11.40
N SER A 31 0.61 -8.90 11.31
CA SER A 31 -0.08 -9.55 10.16
C SER A 31 0.17 -8.86 8.81
N LYS A 32 0.65 -7.61 8.83
CA LYS A 32 0.95 -6.81 7.63
C LYS A 32 2.44 -6.55 7.48
N PHE A 33 3.28 -7.27 8.22
CA PHE A 33 4.72 -7.07 8.25
C PHE A 33 5.35 -7.07 6.85
N ASP A 34 5.10 -8.11 6.04
CA ASP A 34 5.72 -8.24 4.70
C ASP A 34 5.39 -7.07 3.77
N ILE A 35 4.14 -6.57 3.83
CA ILE A 35 3.70 -5.41 3.04
C ILE A 35 4.40 -4.14 3.51
N LEU A 36 4.53 -3.96 4.82
CA LEU A 36 5.18 -2.79 5.41
C LEU A 36 6.69 -2.84 5.14
N GLU A 37 7.35 -3.98 5.30
CA GLU A 37 8.76 -4.18 4.99
C GLU A 37 9.06 -3.84 3.53
N ALA A 38 8.30 -4.41 2.58
CA ALA A 38 8.51 -4.15 1.15
C ALA A 38 8.36 -2.66 0.80
N ARG A 39 7.38 -1.97 1.40
CA ARG A 39 7.15 -0.54 1.14
C ARG A 39 8.22 0.35 1.76
N VAL A 40 8.59 0.08 3.01
CA VAL A 40 9.63 0.82 3.73
C VAL A 40 10.98 0.63 3.03
N GLY A 41 11.33 -0.59 2.65
CA GLY A 41 12.55 -0.88 1.92
C GLY A 41 12.59 -0.19 0.54
N ASN A 42 11.50 -0.27 -0.23
CA ASN A 42 11.41 0.43 -1.51
C ASN A 42 11.54 1.95 -1.37
N TYR A 43 10.98 2.52 -0.30
CA TYR A 43 11.07 3.96 -0.03
C TYR A 43 12.52 4.40 0.23
N PHE A 44 13.22 3.71 1.13
CA PHE A 44 14.61 4.04 1.46
C PHE A 44 15.55 3.80 0.28
N LEU A 45 15.33 2.75 -0.50
CA LEU A 45 16.13 2.46 -1.69
C LEU A 45 15.94 3.54 -2.76
N LYS A 46 14.69 3.88 -3.11
CA LYS A 46 14.40 4.84 -4.19
C LYS A 46 14.79 6.28 -3.83
N LYS A 47 14.53 6.70 -2.59
CA LYS A 47 14.63 8.12 -2.21
C LYS A 47 15.93 8.48 -1.50
N HIS A 48 16.49 7.54 -0.73
CA HIS A 48 17.66 7.77 0.12
C HIS A 48 18.85 6.89 -0.26
N ARG A 49 18.77 6.12 -1.37
CA ARG A 49 19.81 5.19 -1.84
C ARG A 49 20.34 4.27 -0.73
N SER A 50 19.50 3.99 0.26
CA SER A 50 19.86 3.24 1.45
C SER A 50 19.10 1.92 1.41
N SER A 51 19.84 0.80 1.43
CA SER A 51 19.23 -0.53 1.54
C SER A 51 18.92 -0.81 3.01
N LEU A 52 17.75 -0.34 3.47
CA LEU A 52 17.26 -0.58 4.82
C LEU A 52 16.06 -1.52 4.75
N SER A 53 16.15 -2.67 5.43
CA SER A 53 15.03 -3.60 5.59
C SER A 53 14.45 -3.51 7.00
N LEU A 54 13.14 -3.66 7.11
CA LEU A 54 12.43 -3.69 8.38
C LEU A 54 12.59 -5.09 9.00
N LYS A 55 13.15 -5.19 10.21
CA LYS A 55 13.37 -6.48 10.88
C LYS A 55 12.30 -6.83 11.91
N LYS A 56 11.82 -5.84 12.64
CA LYS A 56 10.87 -6.06 13.73
C LYS A 56 9.92 -4.88 13.87
N ILE A 57 8.67 -5.23 14.17
CA ILE A 57 7.67 -4.28 14.64
C ILE A 57 7.35 -4.65 16.08
N ALA A 58 7.53 -3.71 17.00
CA ALA A 58 7.12 -3.83 18.38
C ALA A 58 6.04 -2.78 18.68
N CYS A 59 5.17 -3.08 19.63
CA CYS A 59 4.16 -2.13 20.05
C CYS A 59 4.11 -2.03 21.57
N THR A 60 4.01 -0.80 22.05
CA THR A 60 4.05 -0.47 23.47
C THR A 60 2.94 0.54 23.76
N ALA A 61 2.25 0.36 24.88
CA ALA A 61 1.09 1.17 25.23
C ALA A 61 1.42 2.13 26.40
N ASP A 62 0.75 3.29 26.44
CA ASP A 62 0.98 4.38 27.41
C ASP A 62 2.43 4.87 27.46
N ILE A 63 2.83 5.71 26.50
CA ILE A 63 4.19 6.24 26.46
C ILE A 63 4.19 7.76 26.59
N LYS A 64 5.14 8.23 27.39
CA LYS A 64 5.46 9.65 27.52
C LYS A 64 6.61 9.99 26.60
N ASN A 65 6.32 10.64 25.48
CA ASN A 65 7.33 11.18 24.56
C ASN A 65 7.00 12.64 24.26
N LYS A 66 7.96 13.54 24.54
CA LYS A 66 7.87 14.99 24.31
C LYS A 66 8.67 15.47 23.09
N ASN A 67 9.54 14.63 22.54
CA ASN A 67 10.52 15.03 21.52
C ASN A 67 10.06 14.70 20.09
N ALA A 68 8.96 13.98 19.94
CA ALA A 68 8.42 13.55 18.67
C ALA A 68 7.83 14.71 17.86
N ASP A 69 8.00 14.66 16.54
CA ASP A 69 7.36 15.59 15.60
C ASP A 69 5.87 15.32 15.57
N LEU A 70 5.09 16.35 15.89
CA LEU A 70 3.64 16.23 15.98
C LEU A 70 2.99 16.44 14.62
N LEU A 71 2.05 15.55 14.33
CA LEU A 71 1.32 15.45 13.09
C LEU A 71 -0.18 15.44 13.40
N VAL A 72 -0.98 15.99 12.51
CA VAL A 72 -2.44 15.99 12.59
C VAL A 72 -2.99 15.26 11.38
N SER A 73 -3.99 14.41 11.65
CA SER A 73 -4.80 13.78 10.63
C SER A 73 -6.27 14.11 10.81
N ASP A 74 -7.10 13.72 9.84
CA ASP A 74 -8.55 13.95 9.81
C ASP A 74 -9.29 13.36 11.04
N ARG A 75 -8.63 12.48 11.81
CA ARG A 75 -9.19 11.82 12.99
C ARG A 75 -8.60 12.24 14.34
N GLY A 76 -7.46 12.94 14.35
CA GLY A 76 -6.77 13.28 15.60
C GLY A 76 -5.29 13.59 15.41
N HIS A 77 -4.50 13.38 16.45
CA HIS A 77 -3.06 13.64 16.47
C HIS A 77 -2.24 12.36 16.35
N LEU A 78 -1.11 12.48 15.69
CA LEU A 78 -0.08 11.47 15.51
C LEU A 78 1.25 12.12 15.91
N ALA A 79 2.24 11.32 16.28
CA ALA A 79 3.60 11.83 16.30
C ALA A 79 4.59 10.83 15.73
N PHE A 80 5.68 11.37 15.24
CA PHE A 80 6.76 10.62 14.62
C PHE A 80 8.06 10.93 15.35
N ASP A 81 8.81 9.88 15.68
CA ASP A 81 10.15 10.02 16.23
C ASP A 81 11.09 9.05 15.53
N ILE A 82 12.39 9.36 15.53
CA ILE A 82 13.40 8.53 14.87
C ILE A 82 14.69 8.58 15.66
N ASP A 83 15.35 7.44 15.79
CA ASP A 83 16.66 7.37 16.42
C ASP A 83 17.65 8.24 15.64
N ARG A 84 18.38 9.07 16.37
CA ARG A 84 19.34 9.99 15.76
C ARG A 84 20.43 9.26 14.96
N PRO A 85 21.01 8.13 15.43
CA PRO A 85 21.97 7.36 14.63
C PRO A 85 21.39 6.96 13.26
N LEU A 86 20.16 6.45 13.22
CA LEU A 86 19.47 6.14 11.96
C LEU A 86 19.32 7.38 11.05
N LEU A 87 18.89 8.51 11.62
CA LEU A 87 18.70 9.75 10.88
C LEU A 87 20.01 10.24 10.24
N LEU A 88 21.12 10.14 10.99
CA LEU A 88 22.46 10.52 10.50
C LEU A 88 22.94 9.56 9.42
N THR A 89 22.71 8.25 9.56
CA THR A 89 23.04 7.26 8.53
C THR A 89 22.28 7.56 7.22
N ILE A 90 20.97 7.85 7.30
CA ILE A 90 20.17 8.23 6.14
C ILE A 90 20.70 9.54 5.51
N LEU A 91 21.10 10.50 6.33
CA LEU A 91 21.66 11.78 5.86
C LEU A 91 23.01 11.58 5.17
N ASN A 92 23.92 10.80 5.76
CA ASN A 92 25.23 10.49 5.19
C ASN A 92 25.09 9.78 3.83
N ASN A 93 24.21 8.78 3.75
CA ASN A 93 23.93 8.07 2.50
C ASN A 93 23.32 8.99 1.44
N PHE A 94 22.46 9.94 1.83
CA PHE A 94 21.89 10.93 0.91
C PHE A 94 22.96 11.84 0.30
N TYR A 95 23.99 12.20 1.06
CA TYR A 95 25.13 13.00 0.59
C TYR A 95 26.30 12.17 0.03
N GLY A 96 26.22 10.85 0.05
CA GLY A 96 27.30 9.95 -0.38
C GLY A 96 28.54 10.02 0.51
N LEU A 97 28.38 10.35 1.79
CA LEU A 97 29.46 10.35 2.77
C LEU A 97 29.63 8.94 3.33
N GLU A 98 30.87 8.44 3.34
CA GLU A 98 31.23 7.18 4.01
C GLU A 98 30.78 7.22 5.48
N SER A 99 30.17 6.13 5.95
CA SER A 99 29.65 6.02 7.32
C SER A 99 30.80 6.14 8.31
N ASN A 100 31.00 7.33 8.85
CA ASN A 100 32.02 7.56 9.85
C ASN A 100 31.51 6.96 11.17
N GLU A 101 32.20 5.96 11.72
CA GLU A 101 31.83 5.20 12.94
C GLU A 101 31.70 6.05 14.22
N ASN A 102 31.79 7.37 14.09
CA ASN A 102 31.64 8.36 15.15
C ASN A 102 30.17 8.74 15.46
N ALA A 103 29.17 8.02 14.95
CA ALA A 103 27.75 8.31 15.21
C ALA A 103 27.38 8.29 16.72
N HIS A 104 28.10 7.50 17.51
CA HIS A 104 27.93 7.38 18.97
C HIS A 104 28.43 8.62 19.74
N SER A 105 29.25 9.48 19.12
CA SER A 105 29.85 10.68 19.75
C SER A 105 28.94 11.92 19.71
N HIS A 106 27.69 11.78 19.28
CA HIS A 106 26.73 12.88 19.15
C HIS A 106 25.66 12.93 20.26
N ALA A 107 25.73 12.06 21.27
CA ALA A 107 24.87 12.09 22.45
C ALA A 107 25.11 13.39 23.26
N GLY A 108 24.35 14.45 22.96
CA GLY A 108 24.44 15.75 23.63
C GLY A 108 24.47 16.98 22.72
N ARG A 109 24.69 16.80 21.40
CA ARG A 109 24.64 17.92 20.45
C ARG A 109 23.20 18.24 20.07
N LEU A 110 22.80 19.52 20.07
CA LEU A 110 21.48 19.92 19.59
C LEU A 110 21.23 19.47 18.14
N PRO A 111 20.00 19.11 17.75
CA PRO A 111 19.66 18.75 16.38
C PRO A 111 19.99 19.89 15.42
N THR A 112 20.63 19.59 14.30
CA THR A 112 20.88 20.59 13.25
C THR A 112 19.60 20.94 12.49
N LYS A 113 19.55 22.11 11.85
CA LYS A 113 18.39 22.50 11.01
C LYS A 113 18.16 21.52 9.86
N THR A 114 19.21 20.89 9.35
CA THR A 114 19.15 19.85 8.31
C THR A 114 18.55 18.55 8.85
N GLU A 115 18.95 18.11 10.04
CA GLU A 115 18.36 16.96 10.74
C GLU A 115 16.86 17.18 10.96
N ALA A 116 16.46 18.33 11.51
CA ALA A 116 15.06 18.64 11.77
C ALA A 116 14.20 18.63 10.48
N ARG A 117 14.71 19.22 9.39
CA ARG A 117 14.02 19.21 8.09
C ARG A 117 13.88 17.80 7.52
N LEU A 118 14.92 16.97 7.63
CA LEU A 118 14.87 15.59 7.17
C LEU A 118 13.87 14.79 8.00
N ARG A 119 13.86 14.97 9.33
CA ARG A 119 12.93 14.30 10.25
C ARG A 119 11.48 14.61 9.89
N THR A 120 11.12 15.89 9.72
CA THR A 120 9.74 16.27 9.35
C THR A 120 9.33 15.73 7.98
N ARG A 121 10.26 15.70 7.02
CA ARG A 121 10.02 15.10 5.70
C ARG A 121 9.75 13.60 5.80
N LEU A 122 10.63 12.87 6.51
CA LEU A 122 10.46 11.44 6.76
C LEU A 122 9.15 11.14 7.49
N ALA A 123 8.78 11.96 8.47
CA ALA A 123 7.55 11.82 9.22
C ALA A 123 6.32 11.79 8.30
N LEU A 124 6.21 12.76 7.39
CA LEU A 124 5.08 12.85 6.44
C LEU A 124 5.09 11.69 5.44
N ASP A 125 6.25 11.42 4.84
CA ASP A 125 6.39 10.39 3.82
C ASP A 125 6.10 8.99 4.38
N LEU A 126 6.70 8.64 5.53
CA LEU A 126 6.49 7.35 6.17
C LEU A 126 5.06 7.19 6.67
N CYS A 127 4.45 8.23 7.24
CA CYS A 127 3.04 8.17 7.61
C CYS A 127 2.14 7.90 6.39
N HIS A 128 2.40 8.56 5.26
CA HIS A 128 1.63 8.32 4.03
C HIS A 128 1.79 6.89 3.50
N ILE A 129 3.01 6.34 3.56
CA ILE A 129 3.33 5.00 3.05
C ILE A 129 2.76 3.90 3.96
N LEU A 130 2.91 4.07 5.28
CA LEU A 130 2.48 3.10 6.27
C LEU A 130 0.97 3.08 6.42
N PHE A 131 0.31 4.24 6.33
CA PHE A 131 -1.15 4.37 6.46
C PHE A 131 -1.90 4.46 5.13
N HIS A 132 -1.37 3.85 4.08
CA HIS A 132 -2.04 3.82 2.77
C HIS A 132 -3.40 3.10 2.83
N GLN A 133 -4.35 3.54 2.01
CA GLN A 133 -5.71 2.99 1.94
C GLN A 133 -5.72 1.48 1.62
N GLU A 134 -4.76 0.97 0.86
CA GLU A 134 -4.69 -0.46 0.54
C GLU A 134 -4.32 -1.36 1.73
N THR A 135 -3.59 -0.82 2.72
CA THR A 135 -3.12 -1.63 3.87
C THR A 135 -4.13 -1.62 5.00
N TRP A 136 -4.76 -0.46 5.24
CA TRP A 136 -5.63 -0.25 6.39
C TRP A 136 -7.06 0.16 6.01
N GLY A 137 -7.36 0.41 4.74
CA GLY A 137 -8.69 0.90 4.32
C GLY A 137 -9.00 2.34 4.74
N LEU A 138 -8.02 3.04 5.32
CA LEU A 138 -8.16 4.37 5.90
C LEU A 138 -7.11 5.30 5.26
N PRO A 139 -7.48 6.13 4.27
CA PRO A 139 -6.56 7.16 3.79
C PRO A 139 -6.40 8.21 4.91
N LEU A 140 -5.30 8.15 5.65
CA LEU A 140 -4.95 9.17 6.63
C LEU A 140 -4.23 10.31 5.89
N ARG A 141 -4.90 11.45 5.74
CA ARG A 141 -4.24 12.68 5.30
C ARG A 141 -3.49 13.23 6.50
N VAL A 142 -2.17 13.32 6.42
CA VAL A 142 -1.32 13.75 7.52
C VAL A 142 -0.68 15.09 7.19
N LYS A 143 -0.75 16.03 8.14
CA LYS A 143 -0.12 17.35 8.07
C LYS A 143 0.72 17.59 9.31
N THR A 144 1.75 18.43 9.22
CA THR A 144 2.54 18.82 10.40
C THR A 144 1.75 19.79 11.26
N ASP A 145 1.81 19.62 12.57
CA ASP A 145 1.25 20.56 13.55
C ASP A 145 2.34 20.98 14.53
N ASN A 146 2.56 22.30 14.61
CA ASN A 146 3.57 22.91 15.48
C ASN A 146 2.93 23.63 16.69
N SER A 147 1.61 23.57 16.82
CA SER A 147 0.86 24.37 17.80
C SER A 147 0.47 23.60 19.05
N THR A 148 0.27 22.29 18.94
CA THR A 148 -0.15 21.44 20.06
C THR A 148 1.03 20.73 20.70
N ILE A 149 1.01 20.62 22.03
CA ILE A 149 2.02 19.90 22.80
C ILE A 149 1.34 18.69 23.43
N ILE A 150 1.60 17.51 22.86
CA ILE A 150 1.13 16.23 23.40
C ILE A 150 2.34 15.50 23.96
N SER A 151 2.28 15.17 25.25
CA SER A 151 3.37 14.51 25.97
C SER A 151 3.05 13.08 26.39
N GLN A 152 1.81 12.66 26.24
CA GLN A 152 1.33 11.32 26.59
C GLN A 152 0.57 10.73 25.40
N TRP A 153 0.98 9.54 25.00
CA TRP A 153 0.49 8.84 23.83
C TRP A 153 -0.14 7.52 24.23
N ALA A 154 -1.27 7.20 23.60
CA ALA A 154 -2.02 5.99 23.90
C ALA A 154 -1.23 4.74 23.49
N TYR A 155 -0.55 4.84 22.35
CA TYR A 155 0.11 3.71 21.70
C TYR A 155 1.35 4.16 20.94
N GLN A 156 2.41 3.37 20.98
CA GLN A 156 3.61 3.54 20.17
C GLN A 156 3.87 2.28 19.35
N ILE A 157 4.19 2.47 18.09
CA ILE A 157 4.64 1.43 17.17
C ILE A 157 6.11 1.71 16.86
N THR A 158 6.97 0.77 17.25
CA THR A 158 8.41 0.81 17.01
C THR A 158 8.74 -0.05 15.81
N PHE A 159 9.43 0.52 14.83
CA PHE A 159 9.92 -0.15 13.62
C PHE A 159 11.44 -0.18 13.69
N THR A 160 12.04 -1.36 13.80
CA THR A 160 13.50 -1.51 13.84
C THR A 160 14.03 -1.90 12.46
N LEU A 161 15.02 -1.17 11.97
CA LEU A 161 15.63 -1.35 10.65
C LEU A 161 17.04 -1.91 10.81
N GLY A 162 17.39 -2.95 10.06
CA GLY A 162 18.68 -3.62 10.23
C GLY A 162 18.83 -4.37 11.56
N ASP A 163 20.06 -4.79 11.85
CA ASP A 163 20.40 -5.57 13.07
C ASP A 163 20.78 -4.72 14.28
N ASP A 164 20.95 -3.41 14.08
CA ASP A 164 21.43 -2.52 15.12
C ASP A 164 20.28 -2.00 15.99
N ALA A 165 20.50 -1.93 17.31
CA ALA A 165 19.47 -1.53 18.27
C ALA A 165 19.06 -0.06 18.13
N ASP A 166 19.98 0.79 17.66
CA ASP A 166 19.81 2.25 17.52
C ASP A 166 19.32 2.66 16.12
N SER A 167 18.77 1.71 15.38
CA SER A 167 18.25 1.89 14.02
C SER A 167 16.74 1.80 13.95
N SER A 168 16.02 2.48 14.85
CA SER A 168 14.55 2.42 14.91
C SER A 168 13.87 3.76 14.63
N PHE A 169 12.64 3.70 14.13
CA PHE A 169 11.72 4.83 14.13
C PHE A 169 10.40 4.46 14.82
N TYR A 170 9.70 5.47 15.30
CA TYR A 170 8.54 5.34 16.17
C TYR A 170 7.38 6.13 15.60
N ILE A 171 6.20 5.52 15.62
CA ILE A 171 4.93 6.19 15.35
C ILE A 171 4.09 6.13 16.60
N LEU A 172 3.71 7.29 17.09
CA LEU A 172 2.90 7.49 18.27
C LEU A 172 1.46 7.81 17.84
N LEU A 173 0.51 7.09 18.41
CA LEU A 173 -0.91 7.23 18.15
C LEU A 173 -1.60 7.83 19.38
N ASP A 174 -2.49 8.78 19.13
CA ASP A 174 -3.42 9.26 20.14
C ASP A 174 -4.55 8.24 20.39
N ASN A 175 -5.44 8.58 21.33
CA ASN A 175 -6.60 7.75 21.64
C ASN A 175 -7.55 7.59 20.44
N ALA A 176 -7.75 8.64 19.64
CA ALA A 176 -8.66 8.63 18.51
C ALA A 176 -8.20 7.68 17.39
N HIS A 177 -6.91 7.70 17.04
CA HIS A 177 -6.32 6.77 16.09
C HIS A 177 -6.33 5.34 16.61
N THR A 178 -6.00 5.16 17.89
CA THR A 178 -6.00 3.83 18.50
C THR A 178 -7.40 3.22 18.48
N ASP A 179 -8.43 4.02 18.78
CA ASP A 179 -9.83 3.60 18.70
C ASP A 179 -10.28 3.28 17.28
N CYS A 180 -9.74 3.97 16.26
CA CYS A 180 -9.99 3.64 14.87
C CYS A 180 -9.46 2.24 14.51
N PHE A 181 -8.22 1.92 14.89
CA PHE A 181 -7.65 0.58 14.68
C PHE A 181 -8.37 -0.51 15.48
N LEU A 182 -8.78 -0.21 16.72
CA LEU A 182 -9.55 -1.14 17.54
C LEU A 182 -10.96 -1.38 16.98
N ASN A 183 -11.61 -0.36 16.43
CA ASN A 183 -12.90 -0.51 15.77
C ASN A 183 -12.80 -1.33 14.48
N MET A 184 -11.71 -1.18 13.72
CA MET A 184 -11.43 -2.05 12.57
C MET A 184 -11.29 -3.52 13.00
N LEU A 185 -10.56 -3.79 14.09
CA LEU A 185 -10.48 -5.13 14.68
C LEU A 185 -11.85 -5.67 15.07
N ARG A 186 -12.66 -4.86 15.75
CA ARG A 186 -14.02 -5.24 16.19
C ARG A 186 -14.94 -5.54 15.00
N GLN A 187 -14.83 -4.80 13.91
CA GLN A 187 -15.59 -5.09 12.68
C GLN A 187 -15.16 -6.40 12.02
N ARG A 188 -13.89 -6.78 12.17
CA ARG A 188 -13.36 -8.07 11.68
C ARG A 188 -13.79 -9.25 12.56
N ASP A 189 -13.93 -9.01 13.86
CA ASP A 189 -14.28 -10.03 14.86
C ASP A 189 -15.80 -10.19 15.09
N ARG A 190 -16.64 -9.26 14.62
CA ARG A 190 -18.09 -9.44 14.69
C ARG A 190 -18.51 -10.60 13.79
N PRO A 191 -19.17 -11.66 14.30
CA PRO A 191 -19.81 -12.63 13.44
C PRO A 191 -20.84 -11.88 12.58
N GLN A 192 -20.72 -12.07 11.26
CA GLN A 192 -21.57 -11.46 10.24
C GLN A 192 -23.04 -11.60 10.64
N THR A 193 -23.66 -10.48 11.00
CA THR A 193 -25.12 -10.37 11.08
C THR A 193 -25.53 -9.42 9.96
N ASP A 194 -25.87 -10.03 8.82
CA ASP A 194 -26.71 -9.63 7.68
C ASP A 194 -26.66 -8.21 7.07
N ALA A 195 -26.35 -7.15 7.83
CA ALA A 195 -26.30 -5.79 7.31
C ALA A 195 -24.98 -5.47 6.56
N SER A 196 -23.86 -6.07 6.96
CA SER A 196 -22.55 -5.82 6.33
C SER A 196 -22.29 -6.63 5.06
N ASP A 197 -23.02 -7.72 4.84
CA ASP A 197 -22.82 -8.57 3.66
C ASP A 197 -23.34 -7.91 2.38
N LEU A 198 -24.39 -7.09 2.47
CA LEU A 198 -24.90 -6.33 1.32
C LEU A 198 -23.92 -5.21 0.93
N ASP A 199 -23.36 -4.48 1.89
CA ASP A 199 -22.39 -3.41 1.63
C ASP A 199 -21.01 -3.94 1.23
N ARG A 200 -20.60 -5.09 1.78
CA ARG A 200 -19.36 -5.77 1.39
C ARG A 200 -19.50 -6.41 0.01
N LYS A 201 -20.62 -7.08 -0.31
CA LYS A 201 -20.92 -7.53 -1.68
C LYS A 201 -21.04 -6.37 -2.66
N LYS A 202 -21.58 -5.21 -2.26
CA LYS A 202 -21.61 -4.01 -3.10
C LYS A 202 -20.21 -3.43 -3.35
N ARG A 203 -19.36 -3.35 -2.31
CA ARG A 203 -17.96 -2.92 -2.47
C ARG A 203 -17.16 -3.90 -3.31
N ASP A 204 -17.30 -5.20 -3.05
CA ASP A 204 -16.61 -6.23 -3.81
C ASP A 204 -17.11 -6.23 -5.27
N ARG A 205 -18.41 -6.07 -5.53
CA ARG A 205 -18.94 -5.84 -6.89
C ARG A 205 -18.38 -4.56 -7.52
N ALA A 206 -18.27 -3.46 -6.76
CA ALA A 206 -17.75 -2.20 -7.29
C ALA A 206 -16.23 -2.29 -7.60
N VAL A 207 -15.48 -3.00 -6.78
CA VAL A 207 -14.05 -3.27 -7.00
C VAL A 207 -13.86 -4.22 -8.19
N VAL A 208 -14.67 -5.27 -8.30
CA VAL A 208 -14.64 -6.20 -9.44
C VAL A 208 -15.08 -5.50 -10.72
N ALA A 209 -16.13 -4.69 -10.70
CA ALA A 209 -16.57 -3.90 -11.86
C ALA A 209 -15.46 -2.96 -12.33
N LYS A 210 -14.81 -2.25 -11.40
CA LYS A 210 -13.69 -1.38 -11.72
C LYS A 210 -12.47 -2.15 -12.25
N LEU A 211 -12.25 -3.37 -11.76
CA LEU A 211 -11.17 -4.23 -12.25
C LEU A 211 -11.46 -4.74 -13.67
N ILE A 212 -12.71 -5.11 -13.96
CA ILE A 212 -13.18 -5.50 -15.30
C ILE A 212 -13.02 -4.33 -16.28
N GLU A 213 -13.40 -3.11 -15.88
CA GLU A 213 -13.22 -1.90 -16.70
C GLU A 213 -11.75 -1.60 -17.03
N THR A 214 -10.82 -1.97 -16.13
CA THR A 214 -9.38 -1.72 -16.33
C THR A 214 -8.61 -2.89 -16.94
N LEU A 215 -9.29 -4.01 -17.25
CA LEU A 215 -8.61 -5.21 -17.69
C LEU A 215 -8.18 -5.04 -19.17
N PRO A 216 -6.87 -5.10 -19.48
CA PRO A 216 -6.42 -4.98 -20.86
C PRO A 216 -6.87 -6.21 -21.65
N LEU A 217 -7.86 -6.03 -22.53
CA LEU A 217 -8.36 -7.07 -23.41
C LEU A 217 -7.70 -6.93 -24.80
N SER A 218 -7.17 -8.03 -25.31
CA SER A 218 -6.64 -8.11 -26.67
C SER A 218 -7.63 -8.82 -27.58
N LEU A 219 -8.13 -8.11 -28.58
CA LEU A 219 -9.01 -8.63 -29.62
C LEU A 219 -8.16 -9.14 -30.78
N ASN A 220 -8.39 -10.38 -31.21
CA ASN A 220 -7.70 -11.00 -32.34
C ASN A 220 -8.70 -11.28 -33.45
N VAL A 221 -8.36 -10.90 -34.69
CA VAL A 221 -9.19 -11.14 -35.87
C VAL A 221 -8.36 -11.88 -36.91
N LYS A 222 -8.82 -13.06 -37.33
CA LYS A 222 -8.15 -13.84 -38.37
C LYS A 222 -8.77 -13.47 -39.72
N ILE A 223 -8.03 -12.68 -40.50
CA ILE A 223 -8.49 -12.13 -41.79
C ILE A 223 -8.43 -13.19 -42.89
N ALA A 224 -7.34 -13.95 -42.96
CA ALA A 224 -7.17 -14.98 -43.99
C ALA A 224 -6.38 -16.16 -43.44
N GLY A 225 -6.59 -17.33 -44.04
CA GLY A 225 -5.81 -18.52 -43.79
C GLY A 225 -5.84 -19.40 -45.02
N LEU A 226 -4.67 -19.85 -45.46
CA LEU A 226 -4.53 -20.79 -46.56
C LEU A 226 -3.94 -22.08 -46.02
N ASN A 227 -4.66 -23.19 -46.19
CA ASN A 227 -4.13 -24.51 -45.87
C ASN A 227 -3.37 -25.02 -47.10
N MET A 228 -2.09 -25.36 -46.91
CA MET A 228 -1.23 -25.89 -47.98
C MET A 228 -0.35 -27.01 -47.43
N ASP A 229 0.12 -27.88 -48.32
CA ASP A 229 1.05 -28.95 -47.98
C ASP A 229 2.48 -28.42 -47.83
N VAL A 230 3.32 -29.21 -47.15
CA VAL A 230 4.70 -28.82 -46.85
C VAL A 230 5.53 -28.70 -48.12
N ALA A 231 5.25 -29.50 -49.15
CA ALA A 231 5.95 -29.41 -50.43
C ALA A 231 5.68 -28.08 -51.13
N SER A 232 4.42 -27.62 -51.19
CA SER A 232 4.10 -26.32 -51.81
C SER A 232 4.65 -25.14 -51.02
N LEU A 233 4.75 -25.22 -49.68
CA LEU A 233 5.41 -24.20 -48.86
C LEU A 233 6.86 -23.96 -49.28
N THR A 234 7.60 -25.02 -49.62
CA THR A 234 9.01 -24.90 -50.04
C THR A 234 9.20 -24.33 -51.44
N ALA A 235 8.13 -24.32 -52.25
CA ALA A 235 8.16 -23.85 -53.62
C ALA A 235 7.78 -22.36 -53.78
N ILE A 236 7.28 -21.71 -52.71
CA ILE A 236 6.85 -20.31 -52.72
C ILE A 236 8.01 -19.37 -53.04
N ARG A 237 7.80 -18.45 -53.98
CA ARG A 237 8.76 -17.40 -54.35
C ARG A 237 8.17 -16.00 -54.14
N PRO A 238 9.03 -14.99 -53.88
CA PRO A 238 8.59 -13.60 -53.85
C PRO A 238 7.91 -13.22 -55.17
N GLY A 239 6.65 -12.78 -55.11
CA GLY A 239 5.84 -12.44 -56.29
C GLY A 239 4.73 -13.44 -56.61
N ASP A 240 4.68 -14.60 -55.94
CA ASP A 240 3.57 -15.54 -56.09
C ASP A 240 2.27 -14.94 -55.52
N ILE A 241 1.18 -15.07 -56.27
CA ILE A 241 -0.14 -14.55 -55.92
C ILE A 241 -1.00 -15.72 -55.41
N PHE A 242 -1.47 -15.61 -54.17
CA PHE A 242 -2.37 -16.60 -53.58
C PHE A 242 -3.84 -16.19 -53.79
N PRO A 243 -4.66 -17.05 -54.43
CA PRO A 243 -6.09 -16.79 -54.54
C PRO A 243 -6.74 -17.03 -53.17
N LEU A 244 -7.11 -15.93 -52.49
CA LEU A 244 -7.82 -15.94 -51.22
C LEU A 244 -9.19 -15.30 -51.40
N THR A 245 -10.26 -16.00 -51.05
CA THR A 245 -11.60 -15.42 -50.94
C THR A 245 -11.80 -14.90 -49.53
N LEU A 246 -11.93 -13.58 -49.39
CA LEU A 246 -12.20 -12.93 -48.11
C LEU A 246 -13.71 -12.99 -47.80
N PRO A 247 -14.12 -13.38 -46.58
CA PRO A 247 -15.50 -13.28 -46.14
C PRO A 247 -15.93 -11.81 -45.96
N GLU A 248 -17.24 -11.54 -46.03
CA GLU A 248 -17.79 -10.19 -45.83
C GLU A 248 -17.69 -9.72 -44.37
N THR A 249 -17.76 -10.64 -43.41
CA THR A 249 -17.59 -10.36 -41.98
C THR A 249 -16.60 -11.33 -41.34
N PHE A 250 -15.83 -10.83 -40.38
CA PHE A 250 -14.76 -11.58 -39.72
C PHE A 250 -15.11 -11.84 -38.25
N PRO A 251 -14.94 -13.07 -37.75
CA PRO A 251 -15.10 -13.37 -36.34
C PRO A 251 -13.96 -12.74 -35.52
N VAL A 252 -14.33 -12.00 -34.48
CA VAL A 252 -13.44 -11.36 -33.52
C VAL A 252 -13.35 -12.22 -32.27
N PHE A 253 -12.12 -12.54 -31.87
CA PHE A 253 -11.83 -13.43 -30.74
C PHE A 253 -11.22 -12.68 -29.57
N ILE A 254 -11.60 -13.08 -28.35
CA ILE A 254 -10.85 -12.79 -27.12
C ILE A 254 -10.21 -14.11 -26.68
N GLY A 255 -8.87 -14.18 -26.73
CA GLY A 255 -8.16 -15.44 -26.51
C GLY A 255 -8.57 -16.52 -27.51
N GLN A 256 -9.28 -17.55 -27.04
CA GLN A 256 -9.77 -18.66 -27.86
C GLN A 256 -11.29 -18.62 -28.12
N SER A 257 -12.01 -17.66 -27.55
CA SER A 257 -13.48 -17.59 -27.64
C SER A 257 -13.94 -16.55 -28.67
N PRO A 258 -14.83 -16.92 -29.62
CA PRO A 258 -15.43 -15.97 -30.56
C PRO A 258 -16.43 -15.06 -29.83
N LEU A 259 -16.32 -13.74 -30.02
CA LEU A 259 -17.17 -12.74 -29.39
C LEU A 259 -18.31 -12.30 -30.32
N PHE A 260 -17.95 -11.69 -31.45
CA PHE A 260 -18.87 -11.14 -32.46
C PHE A 260 -18.23 -11.22 -33.85
N HIS A 261 -19.04 -11.03 -34.89
CA HIS A 261 -18.58 -10.81 -36.24
C HIS A 261 -18.52 -9.32 -36.53
N ALA A 262 -17.50 -8.85 -37.22
CA ALA A 262 -17.36 -7.45 -37.60
C ALA A 262 -16.77 -7.32 -39.01
N LEU A 263 -17.15 -6.25 -39.69
CA LEU A 263 -16.61 -5.86 -40.98
C LEU A 263 -15.36 -5.00 -40.76
N ILE A 264 -14.25 -5.38 -41.39
CA ILE A 264 -12.99 -4.63 -41.31
C ILE A 264 -13.03 -3.54 -42.38
N VAL A 265 -12.96 -2.28 -41.95
CA VAL A 265 -12.85 -1.11 -42.83
C VAL A 265 -11.49 -0.47 -42.63
N GLU A 266 -10.86 -0.07 -43.73
CA GLU A 266 -9.65 0.73 -43.68
C GLU A 266 -9.99 2.22 -43.84
N GLU A 267 -9.52 3.04 -42.90
CA GLU A 267 -9.60 4.49 -43.00
C GLU A 267 -8.27 5.11 -42.52
N ASN A 268 -7.64 5.93 -43.37
CA ASN A 268 -6.37 6.61 -43.06
C ASN A 268 -5.26 5.65 -42.58
N ASP A 269 -5.01 4.56 -43.33
CA ASP A 269 -3.95 3.57 -43.03
C ASP A 269 -4.15 2.85 -41.68
N ARG A 270 -5.39 2.84 -41.18
CA ARG A 270 -5.78 2.15 -39.94
C ARG A 270 -6.98 1.25 -40.22
N LEU A 271 -6.94 0.04 -39.66
CA LEU A 271 -8.03 -0.91 -39.72
C LEU A 271 -8.98 -0.70 -38.54
N TYR A 272 -10.25 -0.53 -38.85
CA TYR A 272 -11.34 -0.40 -37.89
C TYR A 272 -12.30 -1.58 -38.02
N LEU A 273 -12.93 -1.93 -36.91
CA LEU A 273 -14.02 -2.89 -36.86
C LEU A 273 -15.35 -2.11 -36.90
N SER A 274 -16.21 -2.45 -37.84
CA SER A 274 -17.53 -1.82 -38.06
C SER A 274 -18.60 -2.90 -38.22
N ASP A 275 -19.87 -2.50 -38.16
CA ASP A 275 -21.03 -3.38 -38.36
C ASP A 275 -20.99 -4.67 -37.52
N ILE A 276 -20.92 -4.48 -36.20
CA ILE A 276 -20.72 -5.55 -35.22
C ILE A 276 -22.02 -6.36 -35.08
N THR A 277 -21.95 -7.65 -35.41
CA THR A 277 -23.06 -8.60 -35.27
C THR A 277 -22.75 -9.64 -34.18
N PRO A 278 -23.61 -9.78 -33.16
CA PRO A 278 -23.34 -10.69 -32.04
C PRO A 278 -23.43 -12.16 -32.48
N THR A 279 -22.52 -13.00 -31.97
CA THR A 279 -22.50 -14.44 -32.30
C THR A 279 -23.41 -15.30 -31.41
N VAL A 280 -23.89 -14.75 -30.28
CA VAL A 280 -24.64 -15.47 -29.26
C VAL A 280 -25.91 -14.68 -28.92
N SER A 281 -27.06 -15.34 -28.99
CA SER A 281 -28.29 -14.87 -28.38
C SER A 281 -28.07 -14.79 -26.88
N GLU A 282 -28.06 -13.57 -26.32
CA GLU A 282 -28.06 -13.37 -24.87
C GLU A 282 -29.28 -14.10 -24.30
N THR A 283 -29.07 -15.25 -23.68
CA THR A 283 -30.06 -15.84 -22.78
C THR A 283 -30.03 -14.98 -21.52
N SER A 284 -30.95 -14.03 -21.46
CA SER A 284 -31.24 -13.23 -20.28
C SER A 284 -31.61 -14.19 -19.15
N TYR A 285 -30.69 -14.42 -18.21
CA TYR A 285 -31.04 -15.00 -16.92
C TYR A 285 -31.48 -13.85 -16.02
N GLU A 286 -32.80 -13.74 -15.81
CA GLU A 286 -33.41 -13.02 -14.69
C GLU A 286 -32.95 -13.57 -13.33
#